data_AF-A0A2Y9FPB4-F1
#
_entry.id   AF-A0A2Y9FPB4-F1
#
_cell.length_a   1.000
_cell.length_b   1.000
_cell.length_c   1.000
_cell.angle_alpha   90.00
_cell.angle_beta   90.00
_cell.angle_gamma   90.00
#
_symmetry.space_group_name_H-M   'P 1'
#
loop_
_entity.id
_entity.type
_entity.pdbx_description
1 polymer ?
#
loop_
_entity_poly.entity_id
_entity_poly.type
_entity_poly.pdbx_seq_one_letter_code
_entity_poly.pdbx_strand_id
1 'polypeptide(L)'
;MATQELHSNPHFYSAKAKRLDLCQGLVGDCWFLAALQALTLHQDILSHVIPPNQSFTEKYAGIFRFWFWHFGKWVPAVVDDRLPVNEAGQLVFVSSTYKNLFWGALLEKAYAKLSGSYEDSQRGQVSEALVDFTGGVTMTINPAEAPGHLWDILTRATYSRTLTGYQTHSGERVLKNGLVQGHAYTGVGKVTSKHGPAYLVKLRNPWGRVEWKGDWSDSSSMWELLSPKEKILLLRKDDDGEFWMALQDFKAHFMLLVICKLSPGLLSQEVGQKWSHTMLEGRWEKGTTAGGPTKSPRDTFWKNPQFLLSVWRPQEGRRFQMPCSVLVSLLQKPRHRHRNQKPHFAIGFYLFRVAQLLPSVLYPQSYDDQRRLPPKSFWKNAPLNWPETFLREKEVSLELWLEPGTYVILPCTSESRQESEFVLRVFSRKRIFYETGRNSSVVFSKETVDQSEGQDEFFTKLFDKHPEINAVQLQKILNHMPWSGLRSEQPLFSLEACQGILALLDLNASGTVSIQEFRDLWKQLMLYQGVFHKQDTNRSGRLNRAQLRAAMRDTGIVLGDDVCRLMLVCYGGPDLQMDFVSFVRLMLLVENMEDVFQNLTQDGKGIHLQKPEILKAI
;
A
#
# COMPACT_ATOMS: atom_id res chain seq x y z
N MET A 1 17.96 10.33 31.14
CA MET A 1 19.44 10.26 31.05
C MET A 1 19.83 9.97 29.61
N ALA A 2 20.95 10.51 29.14
CA ALA A 2 21.50 10.15 27.83
C ALA A 2 22.06 8.72 27.86
N THR A 3 22.14 8.05 26.71
CA THR A 3 22.59 6.64 26.65
C THR A 3 24.02 6.44 27.15
N GLN A 4 24.90 7.41 26.89
CA GLN A 4 26.29 7.40 27.38
C GLN A 4 26.38 7.54 28.91
N GLU A 5 25.36 8.08 29.57
CA GLU A 5 25.27 8.14 31.03
C GLU A 5 24.74 6.81 31.62
N LEU A 6 24.05 6.01 30.82
CA LEU A 6 23.43 4.75 31.24
C LEU A 6 24.35 3.54 31.09
N HIS A 7 25.27 3.58 30.12
CA HIS A 7 26.21 2.50 29.88
C HIS A 7 27.53 3.03 29.30
N SER A 8 28.66 2.47 29.73
CA SER A 8 30.00 2.90 29.29
C SER A 8 30.34 2.54 27.84
N ASN A 9 29.60 1.59 27.26
CA ASN A 9 29.76 1.13 25.87
C ASN A 9 28.38 0.91 25.24
N PRO A 10 27.62 1.96 24.88
CA PRO A 10 26.29 1.82 24.29
C PRO A 10 26.39 1.39 22.82
N HIS A 11 25.52 0.48 22.41
CA HIS A 11 25.38 -0.04 21.04
C HIS A 11 24.01 0.31 20.50
N PHE A 12 23.97 0.85 19.29
CA PHE A 12 22.71 1.15 18.63
C PHE A 12 22.06 -0.16 18.19
N TYR A 13 22.71 -0.86 17.27
CA TYR A 13 22.28 -2.15 16.76
C TYR A 13 23.46 -3.14 16.78
N SER A 14 23.21 -4.41 17.07
CA SER A 14 24.24 -5.46 17.06
C SER A 14 23.75 -6.65 16.25
N ALA A 15 24.48 -7.01 15.20
CA ALA A 15 24.18 -8.19 14.39
C ALA A 15 24.30 -9.52 15.16
N LYS A 16 24.94 -9.49 16.35
CA LYS A 16 25.07 -10.65 17.25
C LYS A 16 23.93 -10.75 18.28
N ALA A 17 23.12 -9.70 18.47
CA ALA A 17 21.95 -9.78 19.33
C ALA A 17 20.89 -10.69 18.69
N LYS A 18 20.22 -11.53 19.49
CA LYS A 18 19.13 -12.36 18.98
C LYS A 18 18.00 -11.43 18.55
N ARG A 19 17.27 -11.81 17.49
CA ARG A 19 16.25 -10.96 16.83
C ARG A 19 15.08 -10.53 17.74
N LEU A 20 15.01 -11.02 18.98
CA LEU A 20 13.81 -10.97 19.84
C LEU A 20 14.10 -10.48 21.27
N ASP A 21 15.21 -9.78 21.48
CA ASP A 21 15.70 -9.39 22.82
C ASP A 21 15.03 -8.15 23.44
N LEU A 22 13.85 -7.74 22.95
CA LEU A 22 13.13 -6.56 23.47
C LEU A 22 12.03 -6.97 24.45
N CYS A 23 11.98 -6.26 25.57
CA CYS A 23 11.02 -6.46 26.65
C CYS A 23 10.21 -5.19 26.88
N GLN A 24 8.90 -5.35 27.05
CA GLN A 24 7.99 -4.27 27.40
C GLN A 24 8.32 -3.69 28.77
N GLY A 25 8.27 -2.36 28.89
CA GLY A 25 8.34 -1.64 30.16
C GLY A 25 6.96 -1.38 30.76
N LEU A 26 6.80 -0.22 31.40
CA LEU A 26 5.56 0.14 32.11
C LEU A 26 4.41 0.61 31.21
N VAL A 27 4.68 1.02 29.97
CA VAL A 27 3.64 1.47 29.02
C VAL A 27 2.90 0.27 28.47
N GLY A 28 1.57 0.38 28.36
CA GLY A 28 0.70 -0.65 27.78
C GLY A 28 0.74 -0.71 26.26
N ASP A 29 1.93 -0.79 25.65
CA ASP A 29 2.17 -0.78 24.21
C ASP A 29 2.56 -2.16 23.64
N CYS A 30 2.15 -3.24 24.30
CA CYS A 30 2.38 -4.61 23.84
C CYS A 30 2.09 -4.85 22.35
N TRP A 31 1.08 -4.16 21.82
CA TRP A 31 0.69 -4.20 20.41
C TRP A 31 1.78 -3.71 19.46
N PHE A 32 2.50 -2.66 19.86
CA PHE A 32 3.63 -2.10 19.15
C PHE A 32 4.84 -3.04 19.22
N LEU A 33 5.16 -3.55 20.41
CA LEU A 33 6.27 -4.51 20.56
C LEU A 33 6.02 -5.82 19.81
N ALA A 34 4.79 -6.34 19.82
CA ALA A 34 4.44 -7.52 19.04
C ALA A 34 4.67 -7.28 17.54
N ALA A 35 4.17 -6.16 17.00
CA ALA A 35 4.44 -5.77 15.61
C ALA A 35 5.93 -5.60 15.33
N LEU A 36 6.69 -5.01 16.27
CA LEU A 36 8.13 -4.83 16.14
C LEU A 36 8.89 -6.16 16.12
N GLN A 37 8.51 -7.10 16.98
CA GLN A 37 9.06 -8.46 16.99
C GLN A 37 8.77 -9.19 15.68
N ALA A 38 7.63 -8.93 15.03
CA ALA A 38 7.33 -9.50 13.72
C ALA A 38 8.24 -8.87 12.65
N LEU A 39 8.49 -7.57 12.76
CA LEU A 39 9.37 -6.82 11.86
C LEU A 39 10.82 -7.29 11.93
N THR A 40 11.35 -7.67 13.10
CA THR A 40 12.74 -8.13 13.23
C THR A 40 13.03 -9.44 12.49
N LEU A 41 11.99 -10.20 12.14
CA LEU A 41 12.10 -11.39 11.29
C LEU A 41 12.40 -11.05 9.82
N HIS A 42 12.14 -9.81 9.40
CA HIS A 42 12.32 -9.32 8.02
C HIS A 42 13.31 -8.15 7.97
N GLN A 43 14.61 -8.47 7.90
CA GLN A 43 15.70 -7.49 7.97
C GLN A 43 15.67 -6.44 6.86
N ASP A 44 15.23 -6.84 5.68
CA ASP A 44 14.99 -5.97 4.53
C ASP A 44 13.97 -4.87 4.85
N ILE A 45 12.85 -5.22 5.49
CA ILE A 45 11.82 -4.24 5.90
C ILE A 45 12.30 -3.44 7.11
N LEU A 46 12.92 -4.11 8.09
CA LEU A 46 13.46 -3.48 9.29
C LEU A 46 14.44 -2.35 8.93
N SER A 47 15.29 -2.55 7.92
CA SER A 47 16.28 -1.54 7.49
C SER A 47 15.67 -0.27 6.89
N HIS A 48 14.43 -0.33 6.41
CA HIS A 48 13.68 0.86 6.00
C HIS A 48 13.20 1.67 7.21
N VAL A 49 12.70 1.00 8.25
CA VAL A 49 12.23 1.63 9.50
C VAL A 49 13.40 2.14 10.35
N ILE A 50 14.47 1.36 10.42
CA ILE A 50 15.67 1.60 11.21
C ILE A 50 16.89 1.69 10.28
N PRO A 51 17.28 2.91 9.86
CA PRO A 51 18.45 3.09 9.01
C PRO A 51 19.72 2.51 9.67
N PRO A 52 20.52 1.69 8.94
CA PRO A 52 21.64 0.94 9.51
C PRO A 52 22.85 1.81 9.88
N ASN A 53 22.94 3.04 9.38
CA ASN A 53 24.12 3.92 9.52
C ASN A 53 24.05 4.82 10.77
N GLN A 54 23.55 4.29 11.89
CA GLN A 54 23.41 5.01 13.15
C GLN A 54 24.29 4.36 14.22
N SER A 55 25.07 5.18 14.93
CA SER A 55 26.06 4.69 15.90
C SER A 55 26.20 5.64 17.08
N PHE A 56 26.61 5.09 18.22
CA PHE A 56 27.02 5.87 19.40
C PHE A 56 28.51 6.26 19.38
N THR A 57 29.28 5.74 18.42
CA THR A 57 30.73 6.01 18.30
C THR A 57 31.04 6.87 17.07
N GLU A 58 30.55 6.46 15.90
CA GLU A 58 30.83 7.14 14.63
C GLU A 58 29.85 8.28 14.39
N LYS A 59 30.37 9.51 14.20
CA LYS A 59 29.57 10.73 13.93
C LYS A 59 28.43 10.95 14.93
N TYR A 60 28.65 10.54 16.18
CA TYR A 60 27.65 10.65 17.23
C TYR A 60 27.41 12.11 17.63
N ALA A 61 26.13 12.51 17.65
CA ALA A 61 25.69 13.82 18.10
C ALA A 61 24.41 13.75 18.97
N GLY A 62 24.17 12.59 19.61
CA GLY A 62 22.98 12.38 20.46
C GLY A 62 21.65 12.40 19.73
N ILE A 63 21.65 12.14 18.41
CA ILE A 63 20.49 12.25 17.52
C ILE A 63 20.32 10.99 16.69
N PHE A 64 19.09 10.49 16.63
CA PHE A 64 18.70 9.28 15.93
C PHE A 64 17.45 9.52 15.08
N ARG A 65 17.29 8.75 14.01
CA ARG A 65 16.22 8.85 13.03
C ARG A 65 15.61 7.48 12.78
N PHE A 66 14.28 7.46 12.70
CA PHE A 66 13.48 6.33 12.28
C PHE A 66 12.50 6.75 11.21
N TRP A 67 11.96 5.79 10.47
CA TRP A 67 10.94 6.03 9.46
C TRP A 67 9.69 5.25 9.78
N PHE A 68 8.55 5.93 9.69
CA PHE A 68 7.24 5.32 9.83
C PHE A 68 6.40 5.67 8.61
N TRP A 69 5.66 4.68 8.12
CA TRP A 69 4.58 4.94 7.19
C TRP A 69 3.44 5.59 7.97
N HIS A 70 2.96 6.74 7.50
CA HIS A 70 1.92 7.51 8.16
C HIS A 70 0.93 7.99 7.11
N PHE A 71 -0.21 7.29 7.02
CA PHE A 71 -1.34 7.61 6.13
C PHE A 71 -0.93 7.87 4.67
N GLY A 72 -0.11 7.00 4.11
CA GLY A 72 0.29 7.05 2.70
C GLY A 72 1.71 7.52 2.44
N LYS A 73 2.40 8.05 3.45
CA LYS A 73 3.72 8.68 3.29
C LYS A 73 4.71 8.13 4.29
N TRP A 74 5.96 7.97 3.88
CA TRP A 74 7.04 7.69 4.80
C TRP A 74 7.51 8.99 5.46
N VAL A 75 7.39 9.06 6.78
CA VAL A 75 7.71 10.25 7.58
C VAL A 75 8.89 9.93 8.50
N PRO A 76 9.94 10.78 8.52
CA PRO A 76 11.05 10.60 9.43
C PRO A 76 10.69 11.09 10.84
N ALA A 77 10.94 10.27 11.84
CA ALA A 77 10.88 10.64 13.25
C ALA A 77 12.31 10.75 13.80
N VAL A 78 12.72 11.99 14.09
CA VAL A 78 14.04 12.29 14.65
C VAL A 78 13.91 12.51 16.16
N VAL A 79 14.75 11.86 16.95
CA VAL A 79 14.74 11.92 18.42
C VAL A 79 16.16 12.09 18.96
N ASP A 80 16.27 12.78 20.09
CA ASP A 80 17.49 12.72 20.89
C ASP A 80 17.60 11.39 21.64
N ASP A 81 18.76 11.10 22.22
CA ASP A 81 19.05 9.82 22.89
C ASP A 81 18.66 9.79 24.38
N ARG A 82 18.01 10.83 24.90
CA ARG A 82 17.63 10.87 26.33
C ARG A 82 16.44 9.97 26.60
N LEU A 83 16.62 8.94 27.41
CA LEU A 83 15.58 7.97 27.74
C LEU A 83 15.04 8.17 29.17
N PRO A 84 13.73 7.93 29.39
CA PRO A 84 13.13 7.91 30.73
C PRO A 84 13.67 6.76 31.57
N VAL A 85 14.13 7.07 32.78
CA VAL A 85 14.68 6.11 33.73
C VAL A 85 14.06 6.30 35.11
N ASN A 86 14.04 5.23 35.91
CA ASN A 86 13.66 5.30 37.32
C ASN A 86 14.81 5.87 38.17
N GLU A 87 14.58 6.02 39.48
CA GLU A 87 15.60 6.51 40.44
C GLU A 87 16.88 5.64 40.47
N ALA A 88 16.76 4.35 40.13
CA ALA A 88 17.89 3.42 40.03
C ALA A 88 18.63 3.49 38.68
N GLY A 89 18.28 4.42 37.78
CA GLY A 89 18.90 4.57 36.47
C GLY A 89 18.52 3.49 35.45
N GLN A 90 17.45 2.72 35.70
CA GLN A 90 16.96 1.68 34.79
C GLN A 90 15.89 2.24 33.86
N LEU A 91 15.90 1.79 32.59
CA LEU A 91 14.87 2.15 31.61
C LEU A 91 13.46 1.78 32.12
N VAL A 92 12.53 2.73 32.02
CA VAL A 92 11.14 2.55 32.47
C VAL A 92 10.26 1.92 31.38
N PHE A 93 10.62 2.15 30.12
CA PHE A 93 9.87 1.69 28.95
C PHE A 93 10.60 0.54 28.25
N VAL A 94 10.50 0.41 26.92
CA VAL A 94 11.13 -0.69 26.19
C VAL A 94 12.61 -0.75 26.51
N SER A 95 13.08 -1.96 26.82
CA SER A 95 14.48 -2.25 27.08
C SER A 95 14.89 -3.54 26.39
N SER A 96 16.20 -3.76 26.28
CA SER A 96 16.73 -5.02 25.79
C SER A 96 17.24 -5.89 26.95
N THR A 97 17.21 -7.21 26.77
CA THR A 97 17.93 -8.16 27.64
C THR A 97 19.43 -7.85 27.66
N TYR A 98 19.98 -7.27 26.58
CA TYR A 98 21.32 -6.69 26.54
C TYR A 98 21.28 -5.24 27.01
N LYS A 99 21.78 -4.97 28.23
CA LYS A 99 21.74 -3.65 28.87
C LYS A 99 22.43 -2.52 28.09
N ASN A 100 23.29 -2.87 27.13
CA ASN A 100 24.01 -1.92 26.29
C ASN A 100 23.37 -1.70 24.91
N LEU A 101 22.20 -2.28 24.62
CA LEU A 101 21.53 -2.18 23.32
C LEU A 101 20.30 -1.26 23.40
N PHE A 102 20.29 -0.18 22.60
CA PHE A 102 19.32 0.92 22.79
C PHE A 102 18.36 1.21 21.61
N TRP A 103 18.52 0.56 20.45
CA TRP A 103 17.66 0.85 19.28
C TRP A 103 16.15 0.70 19.58
N GLY A 104 15.75 -0.31 20.35
CA GLY A 104 14.33 -0.56 20.66
C GLY A 104 13.72 0.55 21.49
N ALA A 105 14.43 1.02 22.53
CA ALA A 105 14.00 2.13 23.37
C ALA A 105 13.90 3.45 22.59
N LEU A 106 14.85 3.70 21.69
CA LEU A 106 14.85 4.90 20.84
C LEU A 106 13.75 4.85 19.77
N LEU A 107 13.47 3.67 19.21
CA LEU A 107 12.38 3.48 18.25
C LEU A 107 11.02 3.69 18.93
N GLU A 108 10.81 3.13 20.11
CA GLU A 108 9.60 3.38 20.93
C GLU A 108 9.45 4.87 21.21
N LYS A 109 10.53 5.56 21.60
CA LYS A 109 10.52 7.02 21.81
C LYS A 109 10.09 7.78 20.55
N ALA A 110 10.61 7.38 19.38
CA ALA A 110 10.27 8.01 18.12
C ALA A 110 8.81 7.77 17.74
N TYR A 111 8.29 6.58 18.03
CA TYR A 111 6.87 6.26 17.84
C TYR A 111 5.97 7.01 18.83
N ALA A 112 6.35 7.11 20.10
CA ALA A 112 5.68 7.93 21.11
C ALA A 112 5.63 9.40 20.70
N LYS A 113 6.70 9.95 20.13
CA LYS A 113 6.72 11.31 19.57
C LYS A 113 5.72 11.46 18.41
N LEU A 114 5.58 10.45 17.56
CA LEU A 114 4.60 10.46 16.46
C LEU A 114 3.16 10.36 16.99
N SER A 115 2.93 9.57 18.03
CA SER A 115 1.64 9.38 18.71
C SER A 115 1.23 10.55 19.62
N GLY A 116 2.17 11.43 19.98
CA GLY A 116 1.99 12.58 20.86
C GLY A 116 2.86 12.53 22.11
N SER A 117 2.82 11.40 22.83
CA SER A 117 3.58 11.11 24.04
C SER A 117 3.69 9.60 24.28
N TYR A 118 4.42 9.16 25.31
CA TYR A 118 4.43 7.76 25.73
C TYR A 118 3.06 7.28 26.24
N GLU A 119 2.31 8.16 26.91
CA GLU A 119 0.96 7.86 27.38
C GLU A 119 -0.03 7.67 26.20
N ASP A 120 0.21 8.37 25.09
CA ASP A 120 -0.59 8.27 23.87
C ASP A 120 -0.39 6.95 23.10
N SER A 121 0.74 6.27 23.32
CA SER A 121 1.04 4.96 22.73
C SER A 121 0.38 3.80 23.48
N GLN A 122 -0.25 4.06 24.64
CA GLN A 122 -0.97 3.03 25.38
C GLN A 122 -2.20 2.56 24.59
N ARG A 123 -2.47 1.24 24.66
CA ARG A 123 -3.67 0.60 24.11
C ARG A 123 -3.86 0.86 22.60
N GLY A 124 -3.48 -0.12 21.80
CA GLY A 124 -3.67 -0.11 20.36
C GLY A 124 -3.74 -1.50 19.79
N GLN A 125 -3.87 -1.59 18.47
CA GLN A 125 -3.88 -2.87 17.77
C GLN A 125 -2.59 -3.13 17.02
N VAL A 126 -2.19 -4.41 17.00
CA VAL A 126 -1.00 -4.85 16.27
C VAL A 126 -1.08 -4.45 14.80
N SER A 127 -2.27 -4.47 14.21
CA SER A 127 -2.54 -4.01 12.85
C SER A 127 -2.07 -2.57 12.61
N GLU A 128 -2.28 -1.66 13.56
CA GLU A 128 -1.88 -0.26 13.44
C GLU A 128 -0.37 -0.12 13.30
N ALA A 129 0.39 -0.79 14.17
CA ALA A 129 1.84 -0.74 14.16
C ALA A 129 2.42 -1.46 12.94
N LEU A 130 1.85 -2.60 12.54
CA LEU A 130 2.28 -3.30 11.33
C LEU A 130 2.12 -2.42 10.08
N VAL A 131 1.01 -1.68 9.97
CA VAL A 131 0.81 -0.72 8.88
C VAL A 131 1.80 0.44 8.98
N ASP A 132 2.05 0.98 10.17
CA ASP A 132 3.02 2.06 10.35
C ASP A 132 4.48 1.64 10.09
N PHE A 133 4.80 0.36 10.26
CA PHE A 133 6.12 -0.17 9.94
C PHE A 133 6.33 -0.51 8.46
N THR A 134 5.25 -0.67 7.68
CA THR A 134 5.36 -1.31 6.36
C THR A 134 4.65 -0.59 5.23
N GLY A 135 3.64 0.21 5.54
CA GLY A 135 2.68 0.72 4.55
C GLY A 135 1.82 -0.36 3.89
N GLY A 136 1.90 -1.61 4.40
CA GLY A 136 1.13 -2.74 3.91
C GLY A 136 -0.36 -2.63 4.22
N VAL A 137 -1.06 -3.73 3.97
CA VAL A 137 -2.49 -3.88 4.26
C VAL A 137 -2.67 -5.07 5.19
N THR A 138 -3.47 -4.89 6.24
CA THR A 138 -3.77 -5.93 7.21
C THR A 138 -5.04 -6.68 6.86
N MET A 139 -5.06 -7.99 7.03
CA MET A 139 -6.29 -8.77 7.13
C MET A 139 -6.41 -9.36 8.53
N THR A 140 -7.65 -9.54 8.99
CA THR A 140 -7.96 -10.09 10.30
C THR A 140 -8.76 -11.38 10.18
N ILE A 141 -8.43 -12.38 10.99
CA ILE A 141 -9.15 -13.66 11.07
C ILE A 141 -9.47 -13.93 12.53
N ASN A 142 -10.71 -14.30 12.84
CA ASN A 142 -11.06 -14.86 14.14
C ASN A 142 -10.63 -16.34 14.15
N PRO A 143 -9.65 -16.76 14.97
CA PRO A 143 -9.17 -18.14 14.99
C PRO A 143 -10.26 -19.16 15.33
N ALA A 144 -11.23 -18.82 16.18
CA ALA A 144 -12.32 -19.71 16.57
C ALA A 144 -13.26 -20.02 15.38
N GLU A 145 -13.51 -19.02 14.54
CA GLU A 145 -14.38 -19.08 13.36
C GLU A 145 -13.60 -19.36 12.06
N ALA A 146 -12.30 -19.59 12.17
CA ALA A 146 -11.42 -19.75 11.03
C ALA A 146 -11.78 -20.99 10.20
N PRO A 147 -11.60 -20.91 8.87
CA PRO A 147 -11.89 -22.03 7.99
C PRO A 147 -10.98 -23.23 8.28
N GLY A 148 -11.39 -24.43 7.84
CA GLY A 148 -10.64 -25.68 8.08
C GLY A 148 -9.19 -25.66 7.58
N HIS A 149 -8.86 -24.77 6.64
CA HIS A 149 -7.52 -24.58 6.09
C HIS A 149 -6.72 -23.44 6.77
N LEU A 150 -7.07 -23.04 8.00
CA LEU A 150 -6.32 -22.02 8.77
C LEU A 150 -4.82 -22.33 8.83
N TRP A 151 -4.46 -23.61 8.96
CA TRP A 151 -3.07 -24.03 8.97
C TRP A 151 -2.33 -23.67 7.67
N ASP A 152 -2.98 -23.80 6.52
CA ASP A 152 -2.39 -23.46 5.22
C ASP A 152 -2.21 -21.95 5.07
N ILE A 153 -3.11 -21.15 5.67
CA ILE A 153 -2.98 -19.69 5.73
C ILE A 153 -1.77 -19.30 6.58
N LEU A 154 -1.65 -19.86 7.79
CA LEU A 154 -0.51 -19.62 8.68
C LEU A 154 0.81 -20.05 8.04
N THR A 155 0.82 -21.21 7.40
CA THR A 155 1.99 -21.74 6.66
C THR A 155 2.39 -20.77 5.55
N ARG A 156 1.43 -20.34 4.71
CA ARG A 156 1.71 -19.35 3.65
C ARG A 156 2.20 -18.03 4.23
N ALA A 157 1.59 -17.52 5.30
CA ALA A 157 2.01 -16.27 5.93
C ALA A 157 3.43 -16.36 6.52
N THR A 158 3.82 -17.52 7.04
CA THR A 158 5.18 -17.74 7.57
C THR A 158 6.25 -17.68 6.49
N TYR A 159 6.01 -18.36 5.36
CA TYR A 159 6.98 -18.49 4.28
C TYR A 159 6.90 -17.34 3.27
N SER A 160 5.85 -16.52 3.35
CA SER A 160 5.70 -15.31 2.56
C SER A 160 6.29 -14.12 3.30
N ARG A 161 6.56 -13.03 2.57
CA ARG A 161 7.03 -11.76 3.12
C ARG A 161 5.87 -10.99 3.81
N THR A 162 5.21 -11.63 4.77
CA THR A 162 4.09 -11.07 5.55
C THR A 162 4.40 -11.08 7.03
N LEU A 163 3.86 -10.11 7.77
CA LEU A 163 4.05 -9.99 9.21
C LEU A 163 2.78 -10.42 9.92
N THR A 164 2.90 -11.20 10.99
CA THR A 164 1.75 -11.70 11.75
C THR A 164 1.76 -11.21 13.19
N GLY A 165 0.57 -11.03 13.74
CA GLY A 165 0.35 -10.73 15.14
C GLY A 165 -0.92 -11.38 15.65
N TYR A 166 -0.97 -11.67 16.94
CA TYR A 166 -2.06 -12.40 17.57
C TYR A 166 -2.56 -11.66 18.80
N GLN A 167 -3.86 -11.72 19.07
CA GLN A 167 -4.46 -11.09 20.24
C GLN A 167 -5.35 -12.08 20.99
N THR A 168 -5.19 -12.09 22.31
CA THR A 168 -6.06 -12.83 23.24
C THR A 168 -7.34 -12.05 23.56
N HIS A 169 -8.33 -12.75 24.13
CA HIS A 169 -9.58 -12.12 24.58
C HIS A 169 -9.35 -10.95 25.54
N SER A 170 -10.21 -9.94 25.46
CA SER A 170 -10.16 -8.73 26.30
C SER A 170 -10.00 -9.02 27.80
N GLY A 171 -9.19 -8.20 28.46
CA GLY A 171 -8.87 -8.28 29.89
C GLY A 171 -7.45 -7.77 30.13
N GLU A 172 -6.98 -7.82 31.37
CA GLU A 172 -5.64 -7.35 31.76
C GLU A 172 -4.96 -8.31 32.76
N ARG A 173 -5.52 -9.52 32.90
CA ARG A 173 -5.06 -10.52 33.89
C ARG A 173 -4.21 -11.58 33.23
N VAL A 174 -3.22 -12.07 33.97
CA VAL A 174 -2.53 -13.32 33.67
C VAL A 174 -3.44 -14.47 34.09
N LEU A 175 -3.76 -15.36 33.15
CA LEU A 175 -4.60 -16.53 33.35
C LEU A 175 -3.79 -17.65 34.04
N LYS A 176 -4.50 -18.64 34.61
CA LYS A 176 -3.86 -19.80 35.25
C LYS A 176 -2.98 -20.61 34.29
N ASN A 177 -3.34 -20.62 33.01
CA ASN A 177 -2.58 -21.26 31.93
C ASN A 177 -1.40 -20.42 31.43
N GLY A 178 -1.14 -19.24 32.02
CA GLY A 178 0.00 -18.38 31.70
C GLY A 178 -0.23 -17.36 30.58
N LEU A 179 -1.35 -17.42 29.85
CA LEU A 179 -1.68 -16.39 28.85
C LEU A 179 -2.14 -15.08 29.52
N VAL A 180 -1.82 -13.95 28.91
CA VAL A 180 -2.24 -12.62 29.34
C VAL A 180 -3.46 -12.22 28.51
N GLN A 181 -4.53 -11.77 29.16
CA GLN A 181 -5.70 -11.23 28.47
C GLN A 181 -5.42 -9.86 27.85
N GLY A 182 -6.11 -9.54 26.76
CA GLY A 182 -6.00 -8.26 26.04
C GLY A 182 -4.61 -7.96 25.51
N HIS A 183 -3.80 -8.99 25.28
CA HIS A 183 -2.37 -8.86 25.02
C HIS A 183 -2.01 -9.34 23.61
N ALA A 184 -1.01 -8.69 23.02
CA ALA A 184 -0.51 -9.02 21.71
C ALA A 184 0.66 -10.02 21.80
N TYR A 185 0.66 -11.00 20.91
CA TYR A 185 1.73 -11.99 20.78
C TYR A 185 2.24 -12.01 19.33
N THR A 186 3.45 -12.51 19.14
CA THR A 186 4.06 -12.67 17.81
C THR A 186 4.70 -14.04 17.66
N GLY A 187 4.75 -14.57 16.45
CA GLY A 187 5.53 -15.76 16.13
C GLY A 187 4.90 -16.61 15.04
N VAL A 188 5.73 -17.33 14.30
CA VAL A 188 5.23 -18.47 13.52
C VAL A 188 6.31 -19.54 13.48
N GLY A 189 5.89 -20.80 13.59
CA GLY A 189 6.77 -21.95 13.51
C GLY A 189 5.94 -23.22 13.42
N LYS A 190 6.37 -24.16 12.60
CA LYS A 190 5.83 -25.53 12.49
C LYS A 190 6.80 -26.51 13.14
N VAL A 191 6.26 -27.53 13.79
CA VAL A 191 6.99 -28.74 14.20
C VAL A 191 6.32 -29.93 13.54
N THR A 192 7.09 -30.97 13.20
CA THR A 192 6.53 -32.26 12.79
C THR A 192 6.76 -33.27 13.92
N SER A 193 5.82 -34.18 14.16
CA SER A 193 5.90 -35.22 15.19
C SER A 193 6.02 -36.61 14.56
N LYS A 194 6.54 -37.58 15.33
CA LYS A 194 6.77 -38.97 14.90
C LYS A 194 5.51 -39.81 14.71
N HIS A 195 4.39 -39.40 15.32
CA HIS A 195 3.14 -40.19 15.36
C HIS A 195 2.03 -39.61 14.46
N GLY A 196 2.38 -38.70 13.56
CA GLY A 196 1.47 -37.95 12.70
C GLY A 196 1.75 -36.44 12.73
N PRO A 197 1.10 -35.64 11.86
CA PRO A 197 1.30 -34.19 11.85
C PRO A 197 0.73 -33.57 13.12
N ALA A 198 1.60 -33.06 13.99
CA ALA A 198 1.21 -32.19 15.10
C ALA A 198 1.31 -30.72 14.64
N TYR A 199 0.20 -30.00 14.66
CA TYR A 199 0.15 -28.60 14.27
C TYR A 199 0.43 -27.72 15.48
N LEU A 200 1.70 -27.34 15.67
CA LEU A 200 2.13 -26.45 16.74
C LEU A 200 2.34 -25.04 16.21
N VAL A 201 2.01 -24.04 17.02
CA VAL A 201 2.26 -22.62 16.75
C VAL A 201 3.28 -22.13 17.77
N LYS A 202 4.35 -21.49 17.29
CA LYS A 202 5.30 -20.77 18.14
C LYS A 202 4.82 -19.35 18.37
N LEU A 203 4.73 -18.93 19.62
CA LEU A 203 4.35 -17.58 20.03
C LEU A 203 5.39 -17.00 20.99
N ARG A 204 5.41 -15.68 21.10
CA ARG A 204 6.27 -14.92 22.00
C ARG A 204 5.45 -13.84 22.68
N ASN A 205 5.59 -13.76 24.00
CA ASN A 205 5.10 -12.69 24.84
C ASN A 205 6.06 -11.48 24.78
N PRO A 206 5.62 -10.29 24.34
CA PRO A 206 6.38 -9.05 24.37
C PRO A 206 6.99 -8.65 25.72
N TRP A 207 6.50 -9.18 26.84
CA TRP A 207 7.12 -8.99 28.15
C TRP A 207 8.49 -9.67 28.27
N GLY A 208 8.79 -10.64 27.41
CA GLY A 208 10.01 -11.46 27.48
C GLY A 208 10.06 -12.37 28.70
N ARG A 209 8.89 -12.68 29.27
CA ARG A 209 8.65 -13.56 30.42
C ARG A 209 7.17 -13.91 30.47
N VAL A 210 6.78 -14.83 31.35
CA VAL A 210 5.38 -15.28 31.54
C VAL A 210 4.86 -16.00 30.30
N GLU A 211 4.91 -17.32 30.37
CA GLU A 211 4.67 -18.23 29.25
C GLU A 211 3.48 -19.15 29.47
N TRP A 212 3.04 -19.77 28.38
CA TRP A 212 2.05 -20.84 28.38
C TRP A 212 2.47 -22.01 29.27
N LYS A 213 1.51 -22.51 30.07
CA LYS A 213 1.71 -23.61 31.03
C LYS A 213 0.98 -24.89 30.67
N GLY A 214 0.29 -24.93 29.53
CA GLY A 214 -0.41 -26.12 29.05
C GLY A 214 0.49 -27.03 28.23
N ASP A 215 -0.13 -27.84 27.37
CA ASP A 215 0.57 -28.77 26.50
C ASP A 215 1.53 -28.02 25.56
N TRP A 216 2.74 -28.57 25.39
CA TRP A 216 3.85 -27.98 24.63
C TRP A 216 4.52 -26.75 25.25
N SER A 217 4.18 -26.38 26.49
CA SER A 217 5.01 -25.49 27.31
C SER A 217 6.44 -26.02 27.52
N ASP A 218 7.37 -25.17 27.91
CA ASP A 218 8.79 -25.51 28.12
C ASP A 218 9.01 -26.67 29.13
N SER A 219 8.08 -26.83 30.08
CA SER A 219 8.08 -27.92 31.07
C SER A 219 7.21 -29.13 30.70
N SER A 220 6.53 -29.10 29.55
CA SER A 220 5.56 -30.13 29.15
C SER A 220 6.22 -31.50 28.87
N SER A 221 5.58 -32.58 29.31
CA SER A 221 5.99 -33.95 28.96
C SER A 221 5.73 -34.30 27.49
N MET A 222 4.90 -33.53 26.79
CA MET A 222 4.61 -33.73 25.36
C MET A 222 5.85 -33.66 24.47
N TRP A 223 6.91 -32.97 24.92
CA TRP A 223 8.20 -32.93 24.21
C TRP A 223 8.88 -34.30 24.10
N GLU A 224 8.55 -35.26 24.98
CA GLU A 224 9.06 -36.63 24.90
C GLU A 224 8.50 -37.41 23.70
N LEU A 225 7.43 -36.92 23.08
CA LEU A 225 6.83 -37.51 21.88
C LEU A 225 7.63 -37.22 20.60
N LEU A 226 8.56 -36.25 20.63
CA LEU A 226 9.36 -35.86 19.46
C LEU A 226 10.64 -36.70 19.30
N SER A 227 11.35 -36.54 18.17
CA SER A 227 12.73 -37.03 18.10
C SER A 227 13.67 -36.26 19.01
N PRO A 228 14.72 -36.90 19.56
CA PRO A 228 15.76 -36.18 20.30
C PRO A 228 16.32 -34.99 19.50
N LYS A 229 16.47 -35.15 18.18
CA LYS A 229 16.94 -34.09 17.27
C LYS A 229 15.97 -32.91 17.20
N GLU A 230 14.68 -33.16 17.01
CA GLU A 230 13.64 -32.11 16.98
C GLU A 230 13.50 -31.44 18.33
N LYS A 231 13.51 -32.22 19.42
CA LYS A 231 13.45 -31.71 20.80
C LYS A 231 14.59 -30.73 21.06
N ILE A 232 15.84 -31.09 20.74
CA ILE A 232 17.00 -30.19 20.90
C ILE A 232 16.87 -28.91 20.05
N LEU A 233 16.27 -29.00 18.87
CA LEU A 233 16.15 -27.88 17.95
C LEU A 233 15.03 -26.89 18.36
N LEU A 234 13.98 -27.38 19.00
CA LEU A 234 12.73 -26.65 19.19
C LEU A 234 12.43 -26.28 20.64
N LEU A 235 12.79 -27.15 21.58
CA LEU A 235 12.58 -26.93 23.01
C LEU A 235 13.72 -26.07 23.54
N ARG A 236 13.36 -24.89 24.06
CA ARG A 236 14.19 -24.12 24.98
C ARG A 236 13.54 -24.20 26.35
N LYS A 237 14.32 -24.01 27.41
CA LYS A 237 13.80 -24.06 28.78
C LYS A 237 14.26 -22.81 29.51
N ASP A 238 13.81 -21.67 29.00
CA ASP A 238 14.21 -20.34 29.45
C ASP A 238 12.93 -19.50 29.58
N ASP A 239 12.74 -18.77 30.67
CA ASP A 239 11.60 -17.81 30.79
C ASP A 239 11.93 -16.55 29.97
N ASP A 240 11.83 -16.69 28.64
CA ASP A 240 12.17 -15.66 27.65
C ASP A 240 10.92 -15.13 26.91
N GLY A 241 9.75 -15.63 27.28
CA GLY A 241 8.45 -15.30 26.72
C GLY A 241 8.07 -16.13 25.49
N GLU A 242 8.96 -16.94 24.93
CA GLU A 242 8.65 -17.84 23.81
C GLU A 242 8.06 -19.15 24.29
N PHE A 243 7.01 -19.61 23.63
CA PHE A 243 6.44 -20.91 23.92
C PHE A 243 5.79 -21.52 22.68
N TRP A 244 5.58 -22.83 22.75
CA TRP A 244 4.82 -23.57 21.75
C TRP A 244 3.45 -23.95 22.32
N MET A 245 2.45 -24.00 21.44
CA MET A 245 1.12 -24.48 21.78
C MET A 245 0.49 -25.24 20.62
N ALA A 246 -0.49 -26.09 20.89
CA ALA A 246 -1.25 -26.76 19.84
C ALA A 246 -2.15 -25.76 19.10
N LEU A 247 -2.37 -25.98 17.79
CA LEU A 247 -3.29 -25.16 16.98
C LEU A 247 -4.71 -25.12 17.56
N GLN A 248 -5.14 -26.21 18.21
CA GLN A 248 -6.45 -26.27 18.84
C GLN A 248 -6.56 -25.33 20.05
N ASP A 249 -5.53 -25.29 20.89
CA ASP A 249 -5.44 -24.35 22.02
C ASP A 249 -5.35 -22.90 21.51
N PHE A 250 -4.60 -22.69 20.42
CA PHE A 250 -4.51 -21.39 19.77
C PHE A 250 -5.89 -20.89 19.32
N LYS A 251 -6.69 -21.74 18.65
CA LYS A 251 -8.07 -21.39 18.25
C LYS A 251 -8.98 -21.11 19.43
N ALA A 252 -8.75 -21.73 20.59
CA ALA A 252 -9.57 -21.58 21.78
C ALA A 252 -9.24 -20.33 22.61
N HIS A 253 -8.01 -19.83 22.52
CA HIS A 253 -7.52 -18.76 23.40
C HIS A 253 -7.26 -17.42 22.70
N PHE A 254 -7.12 -17.42 21.37
CA PHE A 254 -6.87 -16.22 20.58
C PHE A 254 -8.12 -15.80 19.83
N MET A 255 -8.43 -14.51 19.89
CA MET A 255 -9.62 -13.93 19.26
C MET A 255 -9.33 -13.26 17.91
N LEU A 256 -8.07 -12.86 17.69
CA LEU A 256 -7.68 -12.11 16.50
C LEU A 256 -6.31 -12.57 16.01
N LEU A 257 -6.25 -12.99 14.75
CA LEU A 257 -5.06 -13.16 13.95
C LEU A 257 -4.99 -11.99 12.97
N VAL A 258 -3.94 -11.19 13.05
CA VAL A 258 -3.63 -10.11 12.11
C VAL A 258 -2.52 -10.57 11.17
N ILE A 259 -2.74 -10.44 9.86
CA ILE A 259 -1.71 -10.69 8.84
C ILE A 259 -1.53 -9.42 8.01
N CYS A 260 -0.36 -8.80 8.09
CA CYS A 260 0.01 -7.66 7.27
C CYS A 260 0.73 -8.13 5.99
N LYS A 261 0.10 -7.84 4.86
CA LYS A 261 0.62 -8.14 3.52
C LYS A 261 1.29 -6.89 2.95
N LEU A 262 2.53 -7.00 2.50
CA LEU A 262 3.19 -5.92 1.74
C LEU A 262 2.57 -5.70 0.35
N SER A 263 2.02 -6.77 -0.24
CA SER A 263 1.19 -6.71 -1.43
C SER A 263 0.01 -7.67 -1.31
N PRO A 264 -1.18 -7.33 -1.84
CA PRO A 264 -2.40 -8.12 -1.63
C PRO A 264 -2.29 -9.60 -2.06
N GLY A 265 -1.54 -9.87 -3.12
CA GLY A 265 -1.39 -11.21 -3.70
C GLY A 265 -0.48 -12.18 -2.93
N LEU A 266 0.18 -11.77 -1.84
CA LEU A 266 1.16 -12.61 -1.14
C LEU A 266 0.60 -13.91 -0.55
N LEU A 267 -0.71 -14.01 -0.31
CA LEU A 267 -1.34 -15.20 0.27
C LEU A 267 -2.31 -15.93 -0.68
N SER A 268 -2.53 -15.40 -1.89
CA SER A 268 -3.42 -16.01 -2.90
C SER A 268 -2.64 -16.96 -3.81
N GLN A 269 -3.31 -17.69 -4.70
CA GLN A 269 -2.65 -18.51 -5.74
C GLN A 269 -1.91 -17.66 -6.80
N GLU A 270 -1.89 -16.35 -6.62
CA GLU A 270 -1.47 -15.37 -7.61
C GLU A 270 -0.18 -14.66 -7.18
N VAL A 271 0.62 -15.32 -6.32
CA VAL A 271 1.94 -14.87 -5.89
C VAL A 271 2.80 -14.59 -7.13
N GLY A 272 3.43 -13.41 -7.18
CA GLY A 272 4.29 -12.97 -8.28
C GLY A 272 3.58 -12.11 -9.34
N GLN A 273 2.25 -11.97 -9.30
CA GLN A 273 1.53 -11.06 -10.19
C GLN A 273 1.63 -9.61 -9.67
N LYS A 274 1.88 -8.65 -10.58
CA LYS A 274 1.97 -7.22 -10.24
C LYS A 274 0.59 -6.69 -9.82
N TRP A 275 0.58 -5.92 -8.73
CA TRP A 275 -0.59 -5.20 -8.23
C TRP A 275 -0.32 -3.71 -8.36
N SER A 276 -1.25 -2.98 -8.97
CA SER A 276 -1.30 -1.53 -8.86
C SER A 276 -2.14 -1.14 -7.65
N HIS A 277 -1.81 0.01 -7.05
CA HIS A 277 -2.65 0.59 -6.03
C HIS A 277 -2.84 2.08 -6.26
N THR A 278 -4.03 2.56 -5.92
CA THR A 278 -4.38 3.98 -5.96
C THR A 278 -4.77 4.40 -4.56
N MET A 279 -4.33 5.58 -4.16
CA MET A 279 -4.60 6.16 -2.86
C MET A 279 -5.27 7.51 -3.02
N LEU A 280 -6.43 7.68 -2.39
CA LEU A 280 -7.19 8.93 -2.42
C LEU A 280 -7.47 9.40 -1.00
N GLU A 281 -7.26 10.69 -0.74
CA GLU A 281 -7.63 11.32 0.52
C GLU A 281 -9.07 11.81 0.47
N GLY A 282 -9.82 11.60 1.56
CA GLY A 282 -11.18 12.10 1.69
C GLY A 282 -11.48 12.61 3.09
N ARG A 283 -12.64 13.24 3.26
CA ARG A 283 -13.08 13.82 4.54
C ARG A 283 -14.57 13.62 4.76
N TRP A 284 -14.91 13.28 6.00
CA TRP A 284 -16.26 13.44 6.54
C TRP A 284 -16.34 14.77 7.27
N GLU A 285 -17.18 15.66 6.77
CA GLU A 285 -17.39 17.01 7.30
C GLU A 285 -18.83 17.18 7.75
N LYS A 286 -19.03 17.78 8.92
CA LYS A 286 -20.34 17.90 9.53
C LYS A 286 -21.24 18.80 8.70
N GLY A 287 -22.41 18.29 8.36
CA GLY A 287 -23.42 19.03 7.57
C GLY A 287 -23.26 18.89 6.06
N THR A 288 -22.06 18.56 5.57
CA THR A 288 -21.77 18.35 4.14
C THR A 288 -21.61 16.87 3.83
N THR A 289 -20.48 16.24 4.17
CA THR A 289 -20.10 14.88 3.72
C THR A 289 -20.16 13.79 4.80
N ALA A 290 -20.38 14.14 6.08
CA ALA A 290 -20.55 13.17 7.17
C ALA A 290 -21.96 12.54 7.18
N GLY A 291 -22.24 11.69 6.18
CA GLY A 291 -23.57 11.16 5.89
C GLY A 291 -24.05 10.03 6.80
N GLY A 292 -23.12 9.25 7.39
CA GLY A 292 -23.44 8.06 8.17
C GLY A 292 -23.97 6.90 7.29
N PRO A 293 -24.52 5.82 7.88
CA PRO A 293 -24.96 4.63 7.15
C PRO A 293 -26.33 4.82 6.46
N THR A 294 -26.72 3.85 5.62
CA THR A 294 -27.99 3.88 4.83
C THR A 294 -29.25 4.04 5.69
N LYS A 295 -29.23 3.55 6.94
CA LYS A 295 -30.33 3.65 7.92
C LYS A 295 -30.30 4.95 8.74
N SER A 296 -29.54 5.97 8.32
CA SER A 296 -29.47 7.26 9.02
C SER A 296 -30.84 7.95 9.08
N PRO A 297 -31.28 8.49 10.24
CA PRO A 297 -32.61 9.09 10.41
C PRO A 297 -32.93 10.28 9.50
N ARG A 298 -31.91 10.92 8.92
CA ARG A 298 -32.02 12.19 8.20
C ARG A 298 -31.80 12.06 6.68
N ASP A 299 -31.73 10.83 6.17
CA ASP A 299 -31.42 10.54 4.76
C ASP A 299 -30.18 11.33 4.26
N THR A 300 -29.08 11.10 4.96
CA THR A 300 -27.80 11.77 4.69
C THR A 300 -26.77 10.87 4.04
N PHE A 301 -27.06 9.59 3.84
CA PHE A 301 -26.12 8.57 3.34
C PHE A 301 -25.48 8.95 2.00
N TRP A 302 -26.29 9.42 1.05
CA TRP A 302 -25.84 9.80 -0.28
C TRP A 302 -24.83 10.97 -0.28
N LYS A 303 -24.74 11.70 0.84
CA LYS A 303 -23.80 12.81 1.01
C LYS A 303 -22.38 12.35 1.33
N ASN A 304 -22.17 11.10 1.77
CA ASN A 304 -20.83 10.56 1.95
C ASN A 304 -19.99 10.72 0.67
N PRO A 305 -18.66 10.87 0.78
CA PRO A 305 -17.79 10.88 -0.40
C PRO A 305 -18.04 9.66 -1.28
N GLN A 306 -17.99 9.84 -2.60
CA GLN A 306 -18.28 8.80 -3.59
C GLN A 306 -17.05 8.60 -4.46
N PHE A 307 -16.50 7.40 -4.48
CA PHE A 307 -15.32 7.05 -5.28
C PHE A 307 -15.70 6.05 -6.36
N LEU A 308 -15.42 6.40 -7.61
CA LEU A 308 -15.71 5.56 -8.75
C LEU A 308 -14.56 4.59 -9.00
N LEU A 309 -14.89 3.31 -9.14
CA LEU A 309 -13.97 2.22 -9.42
C LEU A 309 -14.36 1.54 -10.73
N SER A 310 -13.52 1.67 -11.75
CA SER A 310 -13.70 0.99 -13.03
C SER A 310 -12.84 -0.26 -13.10
N VAL A 311 -13.47 -1.43 -13.20
CA VAL A 311 -12.83 -2.74 -13.32
C VAL A 311 -12.82 -3.18 -14.77
N TRP A 312 -11.64 -3.32 -15.36
CA TRP A 312 -11.46 -3.72 -16.76
C TRP A 312 -11.26 -5.23 -16.93
N ARG A 313 -11.46 -5.72 -18.16
CA ARG A 313 -11.16 -7.10 -18.53
C ARG A 313 -9.64 -7.31 -18.62
N PRO A 314 -9.09 -8.43 -18.11
CA PRO A 314 -7.74 -8.86 -18.47
C PRO A 314 -7.69 -9.12 -19.98
N GLN A 315 -6.70 -8.57 -20.67
CA GLN A 315 -6.59 -8.64 -22.14
C GLN A 315 -6.04 -9.98 -22.69
N GLU A 316 -6.09 -11.07 -21.92
CA GLU A 316 -5.56 -12.36 -22.36
C GLU A 316 -6.68 -13.31 -22.78
N GLY A 317 -6.83 -13.52 -24.10
CA GLY A 317 -7.25 -14.73 -24.84
C GLY A 317 -8.39 -15.66 -24.34
N ARG A 318 -8.96 -15.47 -23.16
CA ARG A 318 -9.91 -16.37 -22.51
C ARG A 318 -11.31 -15.83 -22.73
N ARG A 319 -12.18 -16.66 -23.33
CA ARG A 319 -13.57 -16.33 -23.67
C ARG A 319 -14.50 -16.19 -22.44
N PHE A 320 -14.00 -16.34 -21.22
CA PHE A 320 -14.81 -16.34 -19.99
C PHE A 320 -14.60 -15.05 -19.18
N GLN A 321 -15.70 -14.43 -18.74
CA GLN A 321 -15.70 -13.35 -17.74
C GLN A 321 -15.23 -13.96 -16.42
N MET A 322 -13.98 -13.67 -16.02
CA MET A 322 -13.52 -14.02 -14.68
C MET A 322 -13.55 -12.76 -13.81
N PRO A 323 -14.04 -12.86 -12.56
CA PRO A 323 -14.00 -11.77 -11.62
C PRO A 323 -12.55 -11.40 -11.30
N CYS A 324 -12.30 -10.11 -11.11
CA CYS A 324 -11.01 -9.56 -10.76
C CYS A 324 -10.93 -9.35 -9.24
N SER A 325 -9.86 -9.84 -8.62
CA SER A 325 -9.59 -9.56 -7.20
C SER A 325 -9.27 -8.07 -6.97
N VAL A 326 -9.84 -7.53 -5.90
CA VAL A 326 -9.79 -6.12 -5.50
C VAL A 326 -9.60 -6.10 -4.01
N LEU A 327 -8.62 -5.34 -3.54
CA LEU A 327 -8.56 -5.03 -2.12
C LEU A 327 -8.88 -3.57 -1.92
N VAL A 328 -9.87 -3.29 -1.07
CA VAL A 328 -10.22 -1.93 -0.65
C VAL A 328 -9.82 -1.78 0.81
N SER A 329 -9.13 -0.70 1.13
CA SER A 329 -8.61 -0.40 2.47
C SER A 329 -8.98 1.05 2.82
N LEU A 330 -9.74 1.23 3.90
CA LEU A 330 -10.20 2.53 4.40
C LEU A 330 -9.50 2.82 5.74
N LEU A 331 -8.62 3.81 5.76
CA LEU A 331 -7.91 4.27 6.96
C LEU A 331 -8.48 5.60 7.43
N GLN A 332 -8.84 5.72 8.70
CA GLN A 332 -9.19 7.01 9.30
C GLN A 332 -7.94 7.69 9.87
N LYS A 333 -7.78 8.99 9.60
CA LYS A 333 -6.71 9.80 10.19
C LYS A 333 -7.21 10.42 11.50
N PRO A 334 -6.48 10.29 12.62
CA PRO A 334 -6.83 10.96 13.86
C PRO A 334 -6.71 12.47 13.67
N ARG A 335 -7.72 13.21 14.13
CA ARG A 335 -7.74 14.69 14.09
C ARG A 335 -6.91 15.34 15.19
N HIS A 336 -6.40 14.56 16.13
CA HIS A 336 -5.75 15.05 17.32
C HIS A 336 -4.30 14.56 17.38
N ARG A 337 -3.41 15.42 17.86
CA ARG A 337 -1.98 15.10 18.00
C ARG A 337 -1.73 13.99 19.04
N HIS A 338 -2.60 13.91 20.04
CA HIS A 338 -2.57 12.91 21.09
C HIS A 338 -3.51 11.75 20.74
N ARG A 339 -2.94 10.60 20.40
CA ARG A 339 -3.65 9.40 19.92
C ARG A 339 -4.71 8.90 20.90
N ASN A 340 -4.46 8.96 22.20
CA ASN A 340 -5.37 8.36 23.20
C ASN A 340 -6.62 9.23 23.51
N GLN A 341 -6.61 10.51 23.16
CA GLN A 341 -7.66 11.46 23.56
C GLN A 341 -8.91 11.38 22.69
N LYS A 342 -8.79 10.89 21.44
CA LYS A 342 -9.92 10.70 20.53
C LYS A 342 -9.89 9.29 19.95
N PRO A 343 -10.69 8.35 20.48
CA PRO A 343 -10.73 6.99 19.97
C PRO A 343 -11.25 6.99 18.53
N HIS A 344 -10.88 5.94 17.80
CA HIS A 344 -11.34 5.70 16.44
C HIS A 344 -12.88 5.66 16.36
N PHE A 345 -13.41 6.28 15.31
CA PHE A 345 -14.81 6.09 14.95
C PHE A 345 -15.01 4.67 14.44
N ALA A 346 -16.23 4.15 14.58
CA ALA A 346 -16.56 2.91 13.91
C ALA A 346 -16.76 3.22 12.41
N ILE A 347 -15.93 2.65 11.54
CA ILE A 347 -15.90 2.96 10.11
C ILE A 347 -16.19 1.73 9.25
N GLY A 348 -16.59 1.97 8.00
CA GLY A 348 -16.85 0.96 6.99
C GLY A 348 -17.14 1.61 5.64
N PHE A 349 -17.38 0.80 4.61
CA PHE A 349 -17.73 1.31 3.30
C PHE A 349 -18.75 0.43 2.58
N TYR A 350 -19.58 1.08 1.78
CA TYR A 350 -20.54 0.41 0.91
C TYR A 350 -20.00 0.34 -0.52
N LEU A 351 -20.35 -0.72 -1.24
CA LEU A 351 -20.05 -0.90 -2.66
C LEU A 351 -21.35 -1.10 -3.43
N PHE A 352 -21.54 -0.34 -4.51
CA PHE A 352 -22.67 -0.52 -5.43
C PHE A 352 -22.17 -0.65 -6.86
N ARG A 353 -22.91 -1.38 -7.72
CA ARG A 353 -22.67 -1.38 -9.16
C ARG A 353 -23.40 -0.21 -9.81
N VAL A 354 -22.70 0.61 -10.59
CA VAL A 354 -23.31 1.80 -11.23
C VAL A 354 -24.45 1.40 -12.18
N ALA A 355 -24.31 0.29 -12.90
CA ALA A 355 -25.35 -0.23 -13.79
C ALA A 355 -26.68 -0.58 -13.05
N GLN A 356 -26.61 -0.92 -11.76
CA GLN A 356 -27.82 -1.13 -10.93
C GLN A 356 -28.43 0.22 -10.49
N LEU A 357 -27.58 1.18 -10.17
CA LEU A 357 -28.00 2.50 -9.68
C LEU A 357 -28.67 3.37 -10.75
N LEU A 358 -28.33 3.15 -12.03
CA LEU A 358 -28.81 3.92 -13.18
C LEU A 358 -29.20 3.01 -14.37
N PRO A 359 -30.30 2.23 -14.28
CA PRO A 359 -30.70 1.28 -15.33
C PRO A 359 -31.08 1.94 -16.66
N SER A 360 -31.49 3.21 -16.64
CA SER A 360 -31.95 3.98 -17.78
C SER A 360 -30.84 4.61 -18.62
N VAL A 361 -29.57 4.47 -18.21
CA VAL A 361 -28.43 4.94 -19.00
C VAL A 361 -27.98 3.82 -19.93
N LEU A 362 -28.34 3.93 -21.23
CA LEU A 362 -28.08 2.94 -22.28
C LEU A 362 -26.59 2.56 -22.44
N TYR A 363 -25.67 3.38 -21.91
CA TYR A 363 -24.24 3.10 -21.86
C TYR A 363 -23.65 3.56 -20.51
N PRO A 364 -23.51 2.67 -19.52
CA PRO A 364 -22.92 3.01 -18.21
C PRO A 364 -21.48 3.56 -18.31
N GLN A 365 -20.80 3.30 -19.44
CA GLN A 365 -19.45 3.80 -19.74
C GLN A 365 -19.40 5.29 -20.13
N SER A 366 -20.55 5.92 -20.41
CA SER A 366 -20.67 7.33 -20.79
C SER A 366 -21.30 8.22 -19.71
N TYR A 367 -21.43 7.71 -18.48
CA TYR A 367 -21.86 8.55 -17.37
C TYR A 367 -20.89 9.74 -17.22
N ASP A 368 -21.44 10.94 -17.02
CA ASP A 368 -20.65 12.13 -16.70
C ASP A 368 -20.05 11.92 -15.30
N ASP A 369 -18.85 11.34 -15.30
CA ASP A 369 -18.04 10.91 -14.16
C ASP A 369 -17.78 11.99 -13.09
N GLN A 370 -18.16 13.24 -13.37
CA GLN A 370 -18.07 14.37 -12.45
C GLN A 370 -19.34 14.62 -11.64
N ARG A 371 -20.46 13.93 -11.92
CA ARG A 371 -21.72 14.14 -11.18
C ARG A 371 -21.90 13.13 -10.06
N ARG A 372 -22.09 13.62 -8.83
CA ARG A 372 -22.50 12.77 -7.70
C ARG A 372 -23.81 12.05 -8.00
N LEU A 373 -23.90 10.79 -7.60
CA LEU A 373 -25.11 9.98 -7.75
C LEU A 373 -26.24 10.54 -6.88
N PRO A 374 -27.48 10.63 -7.41
CA PRO A 374 -28.59 11.23 -6.70
C PRO A 374 -29.07 10.35 -5.53
N PRO A 375 -29.71 10.93 -4.50
CA PRO A 375 -30.17 10.20 -3.31
C PRO A 375 -31.03 8.97 -3.64
N LYS A 376 -31.99 9.17 -4.56
CA LYS A 376 -32.97 8.14 -4.98
C LYS A 376 -32.33 6.87 -5.53
N SER A 377 -31.12 6.95 -6.08
CA SER A 377 -30.41 5.79 -6.64
C SER A 377 -30.02 4.79 -5.55
N PHE A 378 -29.69 5.24 -4.35
CA PHE A 378 -29.21 4.38 -3.27
C PHE A 378 -30.35 3.66 -2.53
N TRP A 379 -31.55 4.24 -2.48
CA TRP A 379 -32.65 3.63 -1.70
C TRP A 379 -33.31 2.47 -2.41
N LYS A 380 -33.31 2.50 -3.75
CA LYS A 380 -33.97 1.49 -4.59
C LYS A 380 -33.10 0.27 -4.87
N ASN A 381 -31.81 0.34 -4.57
CA ASN A 381 -30.83 -0.66 -4.97
C ASN A 381 -30.09 -1.18 -3.75
N ALA A 382 -29.97 -2.50 -3.65
CA ALA A 382 -29.14 -3.11 -2.63
C ALA A 382 -27.65 -2.92 -2.97
N PRO A 383 -26.79 -2.62 -1.97
CA PRO A 383 -25.35 -2.65 -2.16
C PRO A 383 -24.89 -4.08 -2.52
N LEU A 384 -23.82 -4.18 -3.31
CA LEU A 384 -23.12 -5.44 -3.54
C LEU A 384 -22.33 -5.88 -2.32
N ASN A 385 -21.82 -4.91 -1.57
CA ASN A 385 -21.13 -5.14 -0.30
C ASN A 385 -21.45 -4.01 0.67
N TRP A 386 -21.61 -4.34 1.95
CA TRP A 386 -21.82 -3.39 3.03
C TRP A 386 -21.16 -3.93 4.31
N PRO A 387 -20.81 -3.06 5.27
CA PRO A 387 -20.27 -3.54 6.55
C PRO A 387 -21.38 -4.22 7.36
N GLU A 388 -21.20 -5.50 7.70
CA GLU A 388 -22.09 -6.19 8.65
C GLU A 388 -21.96 -5.57 10.05
N THR A 389 -20.73 -5.23 10.42
CA THR A 389 -20.39 -4.50 11.64
C THR A 389 -19.42 -3.37 11.30
N PHE A 390 -19.67 -2.18 11.84
CA PHE A 390 -18.71 -1.07 11.77
C PHE A 390 -17.63 -1.27 12.83
N LEU A 391 -16.36 -1.20 12.43
CA LEU A 391 -15.25 -1.52 13.32
C LEU A 391 -14.56 -0.24 13.81
N ARG A 392 -14.24 -0.16 15.10
CA ARG A 392 -13.52 0.96 15.73
C ARG A 392 -12.01 0.83 15.53
N GLU A 393 -11.61 0.64 14.29
CA GLU A 393 -10.24 0.38 13.88
C GLU A 393 -9.64 1.54 13.12
N LYS A 394 -8.32 1.70 13.21
CA LYS A 394 -7.59 2.65 12.36
C LYS A 394 -7.81 2.35 10.87
N GLU A 395 -7.86 1.07 10.51
CA GLU A 395 -8.04 0.58 9.15
C GLU A 395 -9.11 -0.52 9.07
N VAL A 396 -10.00 -0.42 8.08
CA VAL A 396 -10.89 -1.51 7.68
C VAL A 396 -10.60 -1.86 6.22
N SER A 397 -10.29 -3.13 5.96
CA SER A 397 -9.99 -3.62 4.61
C SER A 397 -10.82 -4.83 4.23
N LEU A 398 -11.15 -4.96 2.96
CA LEU A 398 -11.88 -6.10 2.42
C LEU A 398 -11.34 -6.47 1.04
N GLU A 399 -11.16 -7.78 0.83
CA GLU A 399 -10.87 -8.36 -0.46
C GLU A 399 -12.18 -8.79 -1.14
N LEU A 400 -12.35 -8.39 -2.40
CA LEU A 400 -13.58 -8.51 -3.17
C LEU A 400 -13.27 -9.12 -4.53
N TRP A 401 -14.17 -9.96 -5.03
CA TRP A 401 -14.12 -10.50 -6.38
C TRP A 401 -15.17 -9.80 -7.24
N LEU A 402 -14.71 -8.88 -8.09
CA LEU A 402 -15.60 -8.03 -8.89
C LEU A 402 -15.53 -8.38 -10.37
N GLU A 403 -16.69 -8.60 -10.97
CA GLU A 403 -16.81 -8.67 -12.42
C GLU A 403 -16.38 -7.36 -13.10
N PRO A 404 -15.99 -7.39 -14.39
CA PRO A 404 -15.75 -6.17 -15.14
C PRO A 404 -16.96 -5.23 -15.13
N GLY A 405 -16.71 -3.94 -14.88
CA GLY A 405 -17.74 -2.91 -14.79
C GLY A 405 -17.37 -1.75 -13.87
N THR A 406 -18.30 -0.82 -13.73
CA THR A 406 -18.11 0.39 -12.91
C THR A 406 -18.86 0.27 -11.58
N TYR A 407 -18.17 0.62 -10.51
CA TYR A 407 -18.62 0.53 -9.13
C TYR A 407 -18.46 1.86 -8.43
N VAL A 408 -19.23 2.09 -7.36
CA VAL A 408 -19.04 3.24 -6.47
C VAL A 408 -18.80 2.74 -5.04
N ILE A 409 -17.73 3.26 -4.43
CA ILE A 409 -17.38 3.04 -3.04
C ILE A 409 -17.82 4.26 -2.23
N LEU A 410 -18.61 4.04 -1.17
CA LEU A 410 -19.02 5.07 -0.23
C LEU A 410 -18.46 4.77 1.16
N PRO A 411 -17.29 5.33 1.52
CA PRO A 411 -16.78 5.24 2.89
C PRO A 411 -17.60 6.12 3.83
N CYS A 412 -17.93 5.58 5.00
CA CYS A 412 -18.72 6.26 6.00
C CYS A 412 -18.37 5.82 7.43
N THR A 413 -18.70 6.67 8.37
CA THR A 413 -18.76 6.35 9.81
C THR A 413 -20.08 5.68 10.17
N SER A 414 -20.14 4.99 11.31
CA SER A 414 -21.34 4.34 11.82
C SER A 414 -22.46 5.32 12.19
N GLU A 415 -22.12 6.58 12.45
CA GLU A 415 -23.06 7.64 12.76
C GLU A 415 -22.86 8.84 11.84
N SER A 416 -23.97 9.51 11.48
CA SER A 416 -23.91 10.78 10.74
C SER A 416 -23.25 11.87 11.58
N ARG A 417 -22.67 12.90 10.93
CA ARG A 417 -22.05 14.09 11.56
C ARG A 417 -20.74 13.83 12.31
N GLN A 418 -20.22 12.60 12.31
CA GLN A 418 -18.88 12.31 12.78
C GLN A 418 -17.87 12.82 11.76
N GLU A 419 -16.89 13.58 12.23
CA GLU A 419 -15.95 14.26 11.36
C GLU A 419 -14.55 13.66 11.48
N SER A 420 -13.98 13.25 10.35
CA SER A 420 -12.60 12.76 10.28
C SER A 420 -12.08 12.88 8.86
N GLU A 421 -10.76 12.91 8.72
CA GLU A 421 -10.13 12.64 7.42
C GLU A 421 -9.92 11.13 7.27
N PHE A 422 -9.81 10.66 6.04
CA PHE A 422 -9.50 9.27 5.75
C PHE A 422 -8.63 9.15 4.49
N VAL A 423 -8.01 7.98 4.35
CA VAL A 423 -7.31 7.54 3.15
C VAL A 423 -8.00 6.28 2.65
N LEU A 424 -8.41 6.29 1.38
CA LEU A 424 -8.96 5.13 0.71
C LEU A 424 -7.91 4.59 -0.26
N ARG A 425 -7.47 3.36 -0.02
CA ARG A 425 -6.52 2.63 -0.84
C ARG A 425 -7.27 1.53 -1.60
N VAL A 426 -7.08 1.46 -2.91
CA VAL A 426 -7.63 0.39 -3.73
C VAL A 426 -6.50 -0.29 -4.46
N PHE A 427 -6.37 -1.59 -4.26
CA PHE A 427 -5.37 -2.43 -4.90
C PHE A 427 -6.06 -3.33 -5.93
N SER A 428 -5.54 -3.38 -7.14
CA SER A 428 -6.06 -4.23 -8.21
C SER A 428 -5.03 -4.46 -9.31
N ARG A 429 -5.37 -5.27 -10.32
CA ARG A 429 -4.46 -5.54 -11.44
C ARG A 429 -4.46 -4.51 -12.56
N LYS A 430 -5.58 -3.83 -12.87
CA LYS A 430 -5.68 -2.79 -13.94
C LYS A 430 -6.94 -1.96 -13.80
N ARG A 431 -6.88 -0.69 -13.36
CA ARG A 431 -8.07 0.16 -13.11
C ARG A 431 -7.84 1.66 -13.18
N ILE A 432 -8.94 2.37 -13.36
CA ILE A 432 -9.06 3.81 -13.11
C ILE A 432 -9.90 3.98 -11.83
N PHE A 433 -9.41 4.79 -10.89
CA PHE A 433 -10.05 5.04 -9.59
C PHE A 433 -9.94 6.52 -9.21
N TYR A 434 -11.06 7.23 -9.04
CA TYR A 434 -11.08 8.66 -8.68
C TYR A 434 -12.34 9.06 -7.90
N GLU A 435 -12.30 10.22 -7.25
CA GLU A 435 -13.45 10.79 -6.52
C GLU A 435 -14.42 11.50 -7.46
N THR A 436 -15.73 11.24 -7.33
CA THR A 436 -16.77 11.89 -8.11
C THR A 436 -17.12 13.28 -7.53
N GLY A 437 -17.14 14.32 -8.37
CA GLY A 437 -17.61 15.65 -8.00
C GLY A 437 -16.55 16.65 -7.50
N ARG A 438 -15.26 16.33 -7.66
CA ARG A 438 -14.16 17.28 -7.45
C ARG A 438 -13.55 17.69 -8.80
N ASN A 439 -13.54 18.99 -9.09
CA ASN A 439 -12.66 19.52 -10.13
C ASN A 439 -11.22 19.39 -9.63
N SER A 440 -10.32 18.95 -10.51
CA SER A 440 -8.88 18.72 -10.28
C SER A 440 -8.49 17.56 -9.35
N SER A 441 -8.36 16.37 -9.92
CA SER A 441 -7.32 15.42 -9.50
C SER A 441 -7.00 14.53 -10.69
N VAL A 442 -5.83 14.73 -11.30
CA VAL A 442 -5.31 13.82 -12.32
C VAL A 442 -4.86 12.56 -11.59
N VAL A 443 -5.53 11.44 -11.85
CA VAL A 443 -5.10 10.14 -11.34
C VAL A 443 -4.39 9.44 -12.48
N PHE A 444 -3.18 8.95 -12.21
CA PHE A 444 -2.36 8.22 -13.16
C PHE A 444 -2.27 6.75 -12.74
N SER A 445 -2.60 5.84 -13.64
CA SER A 445 -2.37 4.40 -13.46
C SER A 445 -1.20 3.96 -14.34
N LYS A 446 -0.02 3.73 -13.75
CA LYS A 446 1.13 3.17 -14.49
C LYS A 446 0.97 1.67 -14.71
N GLU A 447 0.87 1.23 -15.96
CA GLU A 447 1.37 -0.07 -16.43
C GLU A 447 1.75 -0.01 -17.93
N THR A 448 3.01 -0.29 -18.25
CA THR A 448 3.44 -0.75 -19.57
C THR A 448 3.36 -2.28 -19.61
N VAL A 449 2.62 -2.83 -20.59
CA VAL A 449 2.48 -4.27 -20.83
C VAL A 449 3.44 -4.66 -21.96
N ASP A 450 4.21 -5.74 -21.76
CA ASP A 450 5.02 -6.37 -22.81
C ASP A 450 4.10 -7.10 -23.80
N GLN A 451 4.07 -6.62 -25.05
CA GLN A 451 3.46 -7.33 -26.19
C GLN A 451 4.38 -7.38 -27.42
N SER A 452 5.70 -7.24 -27.27
CA SER A 452 6.62 -7.16 -28.41
C SER A 452 7.58 -8.35 -28.53
N GLU A 453 7.09 -9.59 -28.50
CA GLU A 453 7.92 -10.78 -28.79
C GLU A 453 8.28 -10.95 -30.30
N GLY A 454 7.92 -9.99 -31.18
CA GLY A 454 8.07 -10.15 -32.63
C GLY A 454 9.13 -9.30 -33.35
N GLN A 455 9.78 -8.32 -32.69
CA GLN A 455 10.67 -7.35 -33.36
C GLN A 455 12.09 -7.24 -32.75
N ASP A 456 12.42 -8.11 -31.80
CA ASP A 456 13.67 -8.02 -31.04
C ASP A 456 14.93 -8.24 -31.89
N GLU A 457 14.86 -9.09 -32.92
CA GLU A 457 15.97 -9.28 -33.85
C GLU A 457 16.25 -8.04 -34.72
N PHE A 458 15.21 -7.26 -35.06
CA PHE A 458 15.36 -6.03 -35.83
C PHE A 458 16.03 -4.94 -35.00
N PHE A 459 15.61 -4.76 -33.74
CA PHE A 459 16.24 -3.79 -32.83
C PHE A 459 17.69 -4.13 -32.54
N THR A 460 17.99 -5.41 -32.32
CA THR A 460 19.37 -5.85 -32.08
C THR A 460 20.26 -5.55 -33.29
N LYS A 461 19.84 -5.90 -34.51
CA LYS A 461 20.60 -5.58 -35.75
C LYS A 461 20.75 -4.09 -36.02
N LEU A 462 19.76 -3.28 -35.64
CA LEU A 462 19.79 -1.82 -35.77
C LEU A 462 20.84 -1.21 -34.84
N PHE A 463 20.87 -1.65 -33.58
CA PHE A 463 21.78 -1.16 -32.56
C PHE A 463 23.20 -1.75 -32.67
N ASP A 464 23.38 -2.90 -33.34
CA ASP A 464 24.71 -3.40 -33.73
C ASP A 464 25.43 -2.43 -34.68
N LYS A 465 24.68 -1.67 -35.51
CA LYS A 465 25.22 -0.65 -36.42
C LYS A 465 25.30 0.74 -35.79
N HIS A 466 24.39 1.05 -34.87
CA HIS A 466 24.29 2.33 -34.19
C HIS A 466 24.01 2.10 -32.70
N PRO A 467 25.06 1.95 -31.86
CA PRO A 467 24.91 1.61 -30.44
C PRO A 467 24.14 2.67 -29.64
N GLU A 468 24.12 3.91 -30.12
CA GLU A 468 23.31 5.02 -29.60
C GLU A 468 22.60 5.72 -30.76
N ILE A 469 21.34 6.10 -30.54
CA ILE A 469 20.48 6.71 -31.56
C ILE A 469 20.24 8.18 -31.22
N ASN A 470 20.64 9.09 -32.10
CA ASN A 470 20.32 10.51 -32.01
C ASN A 470 18.98 10.87 -32.69
N ALA A 471 18.51 12.12 -32.54
CA ALA A 471 17.21 12.54 -33.07
C ALA A 471 17.05 12.36 -34.60
N VAL A 472 18.12 12.53 -35.38
CA VAL A 472 18.09 12.36 -36.84
C VAL A 472 17.94 10.88 -37.21
N GLN A 473 18.63 10.00 -36.49
CA GLN A 473 18.50 8.56 -36.66
C GLN A 473 17.12 8.08 -36.20
N LEU A 474 16.64 8.58 -35.06
CA LEU A 474 15.31 8.28 -34.52
C LEU A 474 14.22 8.64 -35.55
N GLN A 475 14.31 9.81 -36.17
CA GLN A 475 13.40 10.24 -37.23
C GLN A 475 13.36 9.25 -38.40
N LYS A 476 14.54 8.85 -38.90
CA LYS A 476 14.64 7.88 -40.00
C LYS A 476 14.01 6.54 -39.60
N ILE A 477 14.27 6.07 -38.39
CA ILE A 477 13.75 4.78 -37.91
C ILE A 477 12.23 4.84 -37.80
N LEU A 478 11.67 5.81 -37.09
CA LEU A 478 10.22 5.92 -36.86
C LEU A 478 9.45 6.08 -38.17
N ASN A 479 10.00 6.81 -39.15
CA ASN A 479 9.36 7.01 -40.46
C ASN A 479 9.49 5.79 -41.41
N HIS A 480 10.41 4.86 -41.15
CA HIS A 480 10.59 3.63 -41.95
C HIS A 480 10.04 2.38 -41.26
N MET A 481 9.52 2.50 -40.05
CA MET A 481 8.96 1.39 -39.30
C MET A 481 7.56 0.99 -39.80
N PRO A 482 7.22 -0.31 -39.78
CA PRO A 482 5.90 -0.77 -40.17
C PRO A 482 4.88 -0.51 -39.05
N TRP A 483 4.23 0.66 -39.09
CA TRP A 483 3.10 0.96 -38.22
C TRP A 483 1.88 0.10 -38.61
N SER A 484 1.62 -0.97 -37.85
CA SER A 484 0.50 -1.87 -38.12
C SER A 484 -0.84 -1.15 -37.94
N GLY A 485 -1.68 -1.13 -38.97
CA GLY A 485 -3.06 -0.61 -38.88
C GLY A 485 -3.32 0.76 -39.50
N LEU A 486 -2.29 1.54 -39.89
CA LEU A 486 -2.49 2.77 -40.68
C LEU A 486 -2.62 2.43 -42.16
N ARG A 487 -3.85 2.38 -42.68
CA ARG A 487 -4.12 2.17 -44.11
C ARG A 487 -4.33 3.45 -44.92
N SER A 488 -4.30 4.64 -44.33
CA SER A 488 -4.50 5.88 -45.10
C SER A 488 -3.33 6.85 -45.12
N GLU A 489 -2.55 7.05 -44.04
CA GLU A 489 -1.29 7.84 -44.07
C GLU A 489 -0.36 7.31 -42.97
N GLN A 490 0.91 7.04 -43.29
CA GLN A 490 1.93 6.69 -42.27
C GLN A 490 2.24 7.94 -41.43
N PRO A 491 2.47 7.80 -40.11
CA PRO A 491 2.80 8.94 -39.28
C PRO A 491 4.18 9.49 -39.68
N LEU A 492 4.24 10.77 -40.00
CA LEU A 492 5.46 11.47 -40.39
C LEU A 492 6.01 12.23 -39.18
N PHE A 493 7.05 11.66 -38.56
CA PHE A 493 7.77 12.33 -37.48
C PHE A 493 8.72 13.38 -38.07
N SER A 494 8.52 14.64 -37.68
CA SER A 494 9.47 15.73 -37.97
C SER A 494 10.72 15.62 -37.10
N LEU A 495 11.80 16.28 -37.51
CA LEU A 495 13.03 16.30 -36.71
C LEU A 495 12.77 16.92 -35.33
N GLU A 496 11.99 18.00 -35.29
CA GLU A 496 11.57 18.64 -34.04
C GLU A 496 10.77 17.68 -33.16
N ALA A 497 9.87 16.89 -33.75
CA ALA A 497 9.11 15.88 -33.01
C ALA A 497 10.03 14.86 -32.34
N CYS A 498 11.00 14.34 -33.09
CA CYS A 498 11.99 13.39 -32.58
C CYS A 498 12.94 14.01 -31.54
N GLN A 499 13.34 15.28 -31.71
CA GLN A 499 14.13 16.00 -30.69
C GLN A 499 13.35 16.14 -29.38
N GLY A 500 12.06 16.47 -29.46
CA GLY A 500 11.20 16.56 -28.27
C GLY A 500 10.98 15.22 -27.60
N ILE A 501 10.78 14.14 -28.37
CA ILE A 501 10.70 12.78 -27.83
C ILE A 501 12.01 12.39 -27.16
N LEU A 502 13.15 12.66 -27.80
CA LEU A 502 14.47 12.35 -27.25
C LEU A 502 14.74 13.10 -25.96
N ALA A 503 14.43 14.40 -25.89
CA ALA A 503 14.56 15.21 -24.68
C ALA A 503 13.72 14.69 -23.50
N LEU A 504 12.61 14.00 -23.77
CA LEU A 504 11.76 13.39 -22.74
C LEU A 504 12.28 12.02 -22.26
N LEU A 505 13.21 11.39 -22.98
CA LEU A 505 13.77 10.06 -22.65
C LEU A 505 15.20 10.14 -22.13
N ASP A 506 15.95 11.14 -22.58
CA ASP A 506 17.39 11.34 -22.35
C ASP A 506 17.67 11.97 -20.96
N LEU A 507 17.40 11.20 -19.90
CA LEU A 507 17.54 11.66 -18.50
C LEU A 507 18.99 12.01 -18.11
N ASN A 508 19.98 11.55 -18.86
CA ASN A 508 21.40 11.83 -18.65
C ASN A 508 21.94 12.95 -19.55
N ALA A 509 21.08 13.59 -20.37
CA ALA A 509 21.44 14.64 -21.32
C ALA A 509 22.57 14.23 -22.29
N SER A 510 22.60 12.96 -22.69
CA SER A 510 23.59 12.42 -23.63
C SER A 510 23.36 12.87 -25.08
N GLY A 511 22.16 13.35 -25.40
CA GLY A 511 21.70 13.64 -26.76
C GLY A 511 21.33 12.39 -27.58
N THR A 512 21.25 11.22 -26.94
CA THR A 512 21.03 9.93 -27.59
C THR A 512 20.12 9.00 -26.77
N VAL A 513 19.60 7.94 -27.40
CA VAL A 513 18.87 6.87 -26.70
C VAL A 513 19.55 5.52 -26.89
N SER A 514 19.60 4.74 -25.81
CA SER A 514 20.09 3.35 -25.78
C SER A 514 19.05 2.37 -26.35
N ILE A 515 19.48 1.12 -26.59
CA ILE A 515 18.58 0.05 -27.07
C ILE A 515 17.42 -0.22 -26.11
N GLN A 516 17.67 -0.12 -24.80
CA GLN A 516 16.63 -0.39 -23.80
C GLN A 516 15.60 0.75 -23.76
N GLU A 517 16.07 2.00 -23.77
CA GLU A 517 15.18 3.17 -23.80
C GLU A 517 14.36 3.21 -25.10
N PHE A 518 14.96 2.85 -26.23
CA PHE A 518 14.24 2.75 -27.50
C PHE A 518 13.19 1.63 -27.49
N ARG A 519 13.49 0.48 -26.90
CA ARG A 519 12.52 -0.61 -26.72
C ARG A 519 11.31 -0.15 -25.91
N ASP A 520 11.55 0.58 -24.83
CA ASP A 520 10.49 1.06 -23.95
C ASP A 520 9.66 2.17 -24.62
N LEU A 521 10.31 3.09 -25.35
CA LEU A 521 9.63 4.05 -26.23
C LEU A 521 8.75 3.33 -27.25
N TRP A 522 9.26 2.30 -27.93
CA TRP A 522 8.49 1.59 -28.95
C TRP A 522 7.23 0.94 -28.39
N LYS A 523 7.31 0.36 -27.18
CA LYS A 523 6.13 -0.18 -26.48
C LYS A 523 5.09 0.90 -26.19
N GLN A 524 5.52 2.08 -25.72
CA GLN A 524 4.64 3.23 -25.50
C GLN A 524 3.99 3.70 -26.81
N LEU A 525 4.76 3.79 -27.90
CA LEU A 525 4.25 4.20 -29.21
C LEU A 525 3.15 3.25 -29.71
N MET A 526 3.34 1.94 -29.57
CA MET A 526 2.33 0.95 -29.96
C MET A 526 1.06 1.05 -29.10
N LEU A 527 1.20 1.30 -27.80
CA LEU A 527 0.07 1.55 -26.90
C LEU A 527 -0.71 2.80 -27.33
N TYR A 528 -0.02 3.92 -27.53
CA TYR A 528 -0.63 5.17 -27.95
C TYR A 528 -1.29 5.05 -29.31
N GLN A 529 -0.67 4.30 -30.23
CA GLN A 529 -1.26 4.00 -31.53
C GLN A 529 -2.60 3.28 -31.36
N GLY A 530 -2.65 2.21 -30.54
CA GLY A 530 -3.88 1.47 -30.28
C GLY A 530 -5.00 2.35 -29.70
N VAL A 531 -4.66 3.22 -28.75
CA VAL A 531 -5.62 4.15 -28.13
C VAL A 531 -6.10 5.22 -29.12
N PHE A 532 -5.18 5.83 -29.87
CA PHE A 532 -5.50 6.85 -30.86
C PHE A 532 -6.49 6.31 -31.90
N HIS A 533 -6.23 5.13 -32.45
CA HIS A 533 -7.10 4.50 -33.45
C HIS A 533 -8.47 4.12 -32.89
N LYS A 534 -8.52 3.67 -31.63
CA LYS A 534 -9.77 3.33 -30.96
C LYS A 534 -10.69 4.56 -30.86
N GLN A 535 -10.12 5.75 -30.68
CA GLN A 535 -10.86 6.98 -30.43
C GLN A 535 -11.07 7.87 -31.67
N ASP A 536 -10.24 7.73 -32.71
CA ASP A 536 -10.46 8.32 -34.05
C ASP A 536 -11.57 7.57 -34.80
N THR A 537 -12.77 7.59 -34.24
CA THR A 537 -13.95 6.86 -34.71
C THR A 537 -14.38 7.25 -36.12
N ASN A 538 -14.14 8.50 -36.51
CA ASN A 538 -14.38 9.05 -37.85
C ASN A 538 -13.22 8.79 -38.82
N ARG A 539 -12.11 8.17 -38.36
CA ARG A 539 -10.93 7.83 -39.15
C ARG A 539 -10.34 9.05 -39.87
N SER A 540 -10.35 10.18 -39.19
CA SER A 540 -9.86 11.46 -39.72
C SER A 540 -8.35 11.61 -39.62
N GLY A 541 -7.66 10.71 -38.91
CA GLY A 541 -6.25 10.83 -38.57
C GLY A 541 -5.99 11.88 -37.49
N ARG A 542 -7.05 12.43 -36.88
CA ARG A 542 -6.98 13.52 -35.90
C ARG A 542 -8.00 13.32 -34.78
N LEU A 543 -7.64 13.74 -33.56
CA LEU A 543 -8.54 13.71 -32.40
C LEU A 543 -9.06 15.11 -32.10
N ASN A 544 -10.39 15.26 -32.09
CA ASN A 544 -11.04 16.43 -31.53
C ASN A 544 -11.07 16.38 -29.98
N ARG A 545 -11.55 17.44 -29.33
CA ARG A 545 -11.60 17.54 -27.86
C ARG A 545 -12.22 16.33 -27.15
N ALA A 546 -13.36 15.84 -27.64
CA ALA A 546 -14.04 14.71 -27.01
C ALA A 546 -13.24 13.42 -27.18
N GLN A 547 -12.68 13.20 -28.38
CA GLN A 547 -11.86 12.02 -28.68
C GLN A 547 -10.52 12.05 -27.92
N LEU A 548 -9.87 13.21 -27.81
CA LEU A 548 -8.64 13.37 -27.03
C LEU A 548 -8.87 13.06 -25.55
N ARG A 549 -9.98 13.57 -24.99
CA ARG A 549 -10.34 13.28 -23.59
C ARG A 549 -10.62 11.80 -23.36
N ALA A 550 -11.26 11.13 -24.32
CA ALA A 550 -11.48 9.69 -24.26
C ALA A 550 -10.18 8.88 -24.42
N ALA A 551 -9.27 9.33 -25.28
CA ALA A 551 -7.96 8.72 -25.50
C ALA A 551 -7.07 8.80 -24.25
N MET A 552 -6.97 9.99 -23.64
CA MET A 552 -6.29 10.19 -22.36
C MET A 552 -6.88 9.31 -21.25
N ARG A 553 -8.20 9.15 -21.24
CA ARG A 553 -8.87 8.27 -20.27
C ARG A 553 -8.52 6.80 -20.48
N ASP A 554 -8.42 6.34 -21.72
CA ASP A 554 -8.03 4.97 -22.06
C ASP A 554 -6.59 4.65 -21.63
N THR A 555 -5.70 5.65 -21.58
CA THR A 555 -4.34 5.54 -21.01
C THR A 555 -4.31 5.73 -19.49
N GLY A 556 -5.47 5.90 -18.85
CA GLY A 556 -5.58 6.05 -17.40
C GLY A 556 -5.35 7.46 -16.88
N ILE A 557 -5.38 8.48 -17.75
CA ILE A 557 -5.19 9.90 -17.42
C ILE A 557 -6.54 10.62 -17.44
N VAL A 558 -6.91 11.26 -16.33
CA VAL A 558 -8.16 12.04 -16.24
C VAL A 558 -7.85 13.54 -16.21
N LEU A 559 -8.14 14.22 -17.32
CA LEU A 559 -7.96 15.67 -17.46
C LEU A 559 -9.30 16.41 -17.28
N GLY A 560 -9.23 17.59 -16.65
CA GLY A 560 -10.35 18.54 -16.61
C GLY A 560 -10.60 19.16 -17.99
N ASP A 561 -11.82 19.66 -18.25
CA ASP A 561 -12.20 20.14 -19.59
C ASP A 561 -11.35 21.33 -20.05
N ASP A 562 -11.02 22.24 -19.13
CA ASP A 562 -10.17 23.40 -19.39
C ASP A 562 -8.75 22.99 -19.77
N VAL A 563 -8.22 21.94 -19.13
CA VAL A 563 -6.89 21.39 -19.41
C VAL A 563 -6.89 20.70 -20.77
N CYS A 564 -7.90 19.88 -21.08
CA CYS A 564 -8.06 19.27 -22.41
C CYS A 564 -8.08 20.34 -23.52
N ARG A 565 -8.78 21.45 -23.31
CA ARG A 565 -8.82 22.56 -24.27
C ARG A 565 -7.45 23.21 -24.42
N LEU A 566 -6.76 23.47 -23.31
CA LEU A 566 -5.41 24.04 -23.33
C LEU A 566 -4.43 23.12 -24.08
N MET A 567 -4.50 21.81 -23.88
CA MET A 567 -3.65 20.86 -24.60
C MET A 567 -3.89 20.88 -26.12
N LEU A 568 -5.12 21.06 -26.58
CA LEU A 568 -5.41 21.25 -28.00
C LEU A 568 -4.90 22.57 -28.56
N VAL A 569 -4.87 23.63 -27.75
CA VAL A 569 -4.31 24.92 -28.15
C VAL A 569 -2.79 24.86 -28.24
N CYS A 570 -2.13 24.18 -27.29
CA CYS A 570 -0.67 24.11 -27.22
C CYS A 570 -0.06 23.08 -28.17
N TYR A 571 -0.73 21.95 -28.37
CA TYR A 571 -0.18 20.80 -29.11
C TYR A 571 -1.06 20.36 -30.29
N GLY A 572 -2.25 20.93 -30.48
CA GLY A 572 -3.10 20.65 -31.63
C GLY A 572 -2.75 21.52 -32.84
N GLY A 573 -3.34 21.18 -33.98
CA GLY A 573 -3.31 21.97 -35.19
C GLY A 573 -4.22 23.21 -35.15
N PRO A 574 -4.23 24.01 -36.23
CA PRO A 574 -5.01 25.27 -36.31
C PRO A 574 -6.53 25.10 -36.11
N ASP A 575 -7.03 23.88 -36.33
CA ASP A 575 -8.42 23.45 -36.20
C ASP A 575 -8.77 22.94 -34.79
N LEU A 576 -7.86 23.06 -33.81
CA LEU A 576 -7.98 22.47 -32.47
C LEU A 576 -8.21 20.95 -32.53
N GLN A 577 -7.56 20.29 -33.48
CA GLN A 577 -7.49 18.83 -33.58
C GLN A 577 -6.04 18.36 -33.46
N MET A 578 -5.85 17.16 -32.91
CA MET A 578 -4.52 16.64 -32.62
C MET A 578 -4.21 15.43 -33.50
N ASP A 579 -3.15 15.50 -34.30
CA ASP A 579 -2.65 14.35 -35.05
C ASP A 579 -1.92 13.36 -34.13
N PHE A 580 -1.57 12.19 -34.68
CA PHE A 580 -0.94 11.13 -33.90
C PHE A 580 0.42 11.53 -33.33
N VAL A 581 1.26 12.25 -34.10
CA VAL A 581 2.60 12.65 -33.67
C VAL A 581 2.52 13.63 -32.50
N SER A 582 1.60 14.59 -32.58
CA SER A 582 1.36 15.56 -31.52
C SER A 582 0.75 14.90 -30.28
N PHE A 583 -0.13 13.92 -30.47
CA PHE A 583 -0.68 13.10 -29.38
C PHE A 583 0.41 12.33 -28.64
N VAL A 584 1.35 11.69 -29.35
CA VAL A 584 2.51 11.01 -28.74
C VAL A 584 3.34 11.97 -27.90
N ARG A 585 3.67 13.15 -28.43
CA ARG A 585 4.46 14.15 -27.69
C ARG A 585 3.75 14.60 -26.43
N LEU A 586 2.45 14.88 -26.52
CA LEU A 586 1.64 15.25 -25.36
C LEU A 586 1.63 14.13 -24.31
N MET A 587 1.40 12.88 -24.72
CA MET A 587 1.35 11.74 -23.80
C MET A 587 2.68 11.55 -23.06
N LEU A 588 3.80 11.54 -23.79
CA LEU A 588 5.13 11.41 -23.19
C LEU A 588 5.45 12.58 -22.26
N LEU A 589 5.05 13.81 -22.63
CA LEU A 589 5.25 14.99 -21.80
C LEU A 589 4.45 14.88 -20.51
N VAL A 590 3.17 14.51 -20.59
CA VAL A 590 2.30 14.39 -19.42
C VAL A 590 2.81 13.31 -18.48
N GLU A 591 3.26 12.17 -19.00
CA GLU A 591 3.85 11.09 -18.20
C GLU A 591 5.17 11.52 -17.53
N ASN A 592 6.05 12.22 -18.24
CA ASN A 592 7.31 12.70 -17.66
C ASN A 592 7.07 13.82 -16.61
N MET A 593 6.18 14.77 -16.90
CA MET A 593 5.84 15.83 -15.96
C MET A 593 5.22 15.30 -14.67
N GLU A 594 4.47 14.20 -14.73
CA GLU A 594 4.01 13.50 -13.52
C GLU A 594 5.18 12.94 -12.72
N ASP A 595 6.13 12.28 -13.37
CA ASP A 595 7.31 11.74 -12.68
C ASP A 595 8.16 12.85 -12.06
N VAL A 596 8.34 13.96 -12.75
CA VAL A 596 9.01 15.15 -12.22
C VAL A 596 8.21 15.72 -11.03
N PHE A 597 6.89 15.86 -11.15
CA PHE A 597 6.04 16.34 -10.06
C PHE A 597 6.14 15.43 -8.83
N GLN A 598 6.03 14.11 -9.00
CA GLN A 598 6.12 13.14 -7.90
C GLN A 598 7.50 13.11 -7.26
N ASN A 599 8.57 13.30 -8.03
CA ASN A 599 9.94 13.35 -7.51
C ASN A 599 10.22 14.65 -6.73
N LEU A 600 9.63 15.77 -7.15
CA LEU A 600 9.88 17.08 -6.55
C LEU A 600 8.88 17.43 -5.43
N THR A 601 7.70 16.82 -5.44
CA THR A 601 6.68 17.07 -4.43
C THR A 601 7.01 16.34 -3.13
N GLN A 602 7.06 17.09 -2.03
CA GLN A 602 7.26 16.50 -0.71
C GLN A 602 5.97 15.93 -0.13
N ASP A 603 4.82 16.42 -0.59
CA ASP A 603 3.51 16.15 0.00
C ASP A 603 2.43 15.75 -1.02
N GLY A 604 2.76 15.65 -2.30
CA GLY A 604 1.81 15.32 -3.38
C GLY A 604 0.79 16.42 -3.67
N LYS A 605 0.90 17.61 -3.06
CA LYS A 605 -0.04 18.72 -3.22
C LYS A 605 0.53 19.86 -4.05
N GLY A 606 1.84 20.02 -4.04
CA GLY A 606 2.50 21.05 -4.83
C GLY A 606 4.00 20.85 -4.93
N ILE A 607 4.61 21.66 -5.79
CA ILE A 607 6.06 21.77 -5.96
C ILE A 607 6.46 23.22 -5.73
N HIS A 608 7.60 23.42 -5.09
CA HIS A 608 8.21 24.73 -4.95
C HIS A 608 9.52 24.73 -5.74
N LEU A 609 9.57 25.50 -6.83
CA LEU A 609 10.75 25.60 -7.68
C LEU A 609 11.44 26.94 -7.47
N GLN A 610 12.76 26.91 -7.26
CA GLN A 610 13.61 28.09 -7.33
C GLN A 610 13.75 28.55 -8.79
N LYS A 611 14.03 29.84 -9.02
CA LYS A 611 14.16 30.41 -10.37
C LYS A 611 15.10 29.63 -11.31
N PRO A 612 16.26 29.12 -10.88
CA PRO A 612 17.11 28.30 -11.74
C PRO A 612 16.55 26.90 -12.03
N GLU A 613 15.74 26.35 -11.13
CA GLU A 613 15.10 25.04 -11.28
C GLU A 613 13.95 25.12 -12.28
N ILE A 614 13.22 26.25 -12.31
CA ILE A 614 12.22 26.52 -13.35
C ILE A 614 12.86 26.47 -14.73
N LEU A 615 14.04 27.08 -14.91
CA LEU A 615 14.74 27.09 -16.20
C LEU A 615 15.32 25.73 -16.60
N LYS A 616 15.49 24.79 -15.66
CA LYS A 616 15.87 23.41 -15.96
C LYS A 616 14.67 22.51 -16.27
N ALA A 617 13.48 22.91 -15.83
CA ALA A 617 12.23 22.17 -16.02
C ALA A 617 11.47 22.59 -17.30
N ILE A 618 11.79 23.78 -17.85
CA ILE A 618 11.39 24.25 -19.18
C ILE A 618 12.37 23.69 -20.19
#